data_AF-A0A518I6E5-F1
#
_entry.id   AF-A0A518I6E5-F1
#
_cell.length_a   1.000
_cell.length_b   1.000
_cell.length_c   1.000
_cell.angle_alpha   90.00
_cell.angle_beta   90.00
_cell.angle_gamma   90.00
#
_symmetry.space_group_name_H-M   'P 1'
#
loop_
_entity.id
_entity.type
_entity.pdbx_description
1 polymer ?
#
loop_
_entity_poly.entity_id
_entity_poly.type
_entity_poly.pdbx_seq_one_letter_code
_entity_poly.pdbx_strand_id
1 'polypeptide(L)'
;MCRIRMSKVWSGFVVCPLGAAMMLAGCGNTEQAANSVAEASARQSGEAAAAPGNEAGEGQPDLSQTEEVSIESGMEIGAIPLPFDVEDVTGPNQGKHLCYRCLYGERPVVGIFVRDLGQKTKSLIQKIDQEVASHQDEKLAAFVVVLTDDPASAKPELEQVAQETKIKHVPLTVFEGAVGPAGYNVANEAAVNVMIWEGEVKANRAYQKGQLNDAGIQEVIADTRLIVQGS
;
A
#
# COMPACT_ATOMS: atom_id res chain seq x y z
N MET A 1 17.47 -40.25 -46.74
CA MET A 1 17.42 -38.82 -47.14
C MET A 1 17.45 -37.99 -45.85
N CYS A 2 18.59 -37.45 -45.42
CA CYS A 2 19.10 -36.10 -45.76
C CYS A 2 18.01 -35.03 -45.48
N ARG A 3 18.11 -34.14 -44.49
CA ARG A 3 19.20 -33.19 -44.25
C ARG A 3 19.31 -32.75 -42.79
N ILE A 4 20.57 -32.64 -42.36
CA ILE A 4 21.10 -31.86 -41.25
C ILE A 4 21.21 -30.38 -41.68
N ARG A 5 20.95 -29.44 -40.77
CA ARG A 5 21.45 -28.05 -40.73
C ARG A 5 21.43 -27.64 -39.25
N MET A 6 22.53 -27.48 -38.49
CA MET A 6 23.62 -26.48 -38.60
C MET A 6 23.08 -25.12 -39.07
N SER A 7 23.29 -23.97 -38.46
CA SER A 7 24.20 -23.50 -37.41
C SER A 7 23.88 -22.01 -37.21
N LYS A 8 24.06 -21.44 -36.00
CA LYS A 8 24.86 -20.22 -35.76
C LYS A 8 24.68 -19.71 -34.34
N VAL A 9 25.70 -20.05 -33.55
CA VAL A 9 26.23 -19.25 -32.45
C VAL A 9 26.63 -17.88 -33.02
N TRP A 10 26.22 -16.79 -32.37
CA TRP A 10 26.96 -15.54 -32.44
C TRP A 10 27.32 -15.10 -31.03
N SER A 11 28.60 -15.28 -30.76
CA SER A 11 29.32 -14.82 -29.59
C SER A 11 29.87 -13.41 -29.86
N GLY A 12 29.81 -12.56 -28.82
CA GLY A 12 30.75 -11.48 -28.56
C GLY A 12 30.57 -10.17 -29.35
N PHE A 13 30.47 -9.05 -28.64
CA PHE A 13 31.55 -8.06 -28.62
C PHE A 13 31.40 -7.12 -27.42
N VAL A 14 32.36 -7.25 -26.50
CA VAL A 14 32.74 -6.28 -25.47
C VAL A 14 33.47 -5.13 -26.17
N VAL A 15 33.04 -3.88 -25.99
CA VAL A 15 33.95 -2.71 -25.97
C VAL A 15 33.40 -1.65 -25.02
N CYS A 16 34.16 -1.44 -23.95
CA CYS A 16 34.03 -0.34 -23.01
C CYS A 16 35.06 0.72 -23.44
N PRO A 17 34.70 2.00 -23.62
CA PRO A 17 35.68 3.08 -23.63
C PRO A 17 35.62 3.88 -22.32
N LEU A 18 36.71 3.78 -21.55
CA LEU A 18 37.14 4.81 -20.61
C LEU A 18 37.30 6.15 -21.37
N GLY A 19 36.84 7.25 -20.77
CA GLY A 19 37.02 8.58 -21.33
C GLY A 19 36.78 9.72 -20.34
N ALA A 20 37.87 10.14 -19.70
CA ALA A 20 38.18 11.49 -19.22
C ALA A 20 37.31 12.15 -18.12
N ALA A 21 37.82 12.07 -16.89
CA ALA A 21 37.65 13.11 -15.88
C ALA A 21 38.45 14.37 -16.29
N MET A 22 37.79 15.54 -16.30
CA MET A 22 38.44 16.84 -16.42
C MET A 22 38.13 17.65 -15.17
N MET A 23 39.17 17.88 -14.37
CA MET A 23 39.17 18.81 -13.26
C MET A 23 39.31 20.24 -13.79
N LEU A 24 38.48 21.16 -13.28
CA LEU A 24 38.73 22.59 -13.37
C LEU A 24 38.82 23.15 -11.96
N ALA A 25 40.05 23.47 -11.58
CA ALA A 25 40.38 24.32 -10.45
C ALA A 25 40.04 25.77 -10.79
N GLY A 26 39.32 26.45 -9.90
CA GLY A 26 39.15 27.90 -9.89
C GLY A 26 39.65 28.47 -8.57
N CYS A 27 40.70 29.29 -8.64
CA CYS A 27 41.37 29.96 -7.53
C CYS A 27 40.75 31.33 -7.22
N GLY A 28 40.83 31.72 -5.93
CA GLY A 28 40.87 33.11 -5.44
C GLY A 28 39.52 33.83 -5.42
N ASN A 29 39.19 34.74 -4.52
CA ASN A 29 39.92 35.48 -3.47
C ASN A 29 38.77 36.15 -2.65
N THR A 30 38.70 36.12 -1.32
CA THR A 30 39.38 37.06 -0.39
C THR A 30 38.43 38.10 0.24
N GLU A 31 38.57 38.26 1.57
CA GLU A 31 38.24 39.41 2.44
C GLU A 31 36.75 39.81 2.59
N GLN A 32 36.15 40.09 3.75
CA GLN A 32 36.51 40.83 4.98
C GLN A 32 35.82 40.18 6.21
N ALA A 33 36.46 39.91 7.35
CA ALA A 33 36.82 40.84 8.44
C ALA A 33 35.63 41.71 8.93
N ALA A 34 34.88 41.29 9.97
CA ALA A 34 35.11 41.58 11.39
C ALA A 34 34.99 43.06 11.81
N ASN A 35 33.95 43.39 12.60
CA ASN A 35 33.99 44.15 13.88
C ASN A 35 32.54 44.48 14.34
N SER A 36 32.10 44.07 15.54
CA SER A 36 32.09 44.84 16.82
C SER A 36 31.05 45.97 16.80
N VAL A 37 30.18 46.26 17.78
CA VAL A 37 30.17 46.09 19.25
C VAL A 37 28.76 46.43 19.76
N ALA A 38 28.44 45.92 20.95
CA ALA A 38 27.61 46.44 22.07
C ALA A 38 26.86 47.80 21.92
N GLU A 39 25.73 48.11 22.57
CA GLU A 39 25.24 47.73 23.91
C GLU A 39 23.83 48.33 24.15
N ALA A 40 23.16 47.82 25.20
CA ALA A 40 22.21 48.50 26.10
C ALA A 40 20.75 48.77 25.64
N SER A 41 19.70 48.69 26.46
CA SER A 41 19.48 48.20 27.84
C SER A 41 17.97 48.37 28.17
N ALA A 42 17.51 47.68 29.24
CA ALA A 42 16.25 47.81 30.02
C ALA A 42 14.96 47.18 29.43
N ARG A 43 14.40 46.10 30.03
CA ARG A 43 13.55 46.00 31.26
C ARG A 43 12.21 46.76 31.09
N GLN A 44 11.01 46.21 31.32
CA GLN A 44 10.56 45.29 32.37
C GLN A 44 9.13 44.74 32.11
N SER A 45 8.78 43.65 32.83
CA SER A 45 7.45 43.15 33.26
C SER A 45 6.45 42.73 32.18
N GLY A 46 5.92 41.50 32.12
CA GLY A 46 5.64 40.54 33.17
C GLY A 46 4.16 40.59 33.52
N GLU A 47 3.37 39.63 33.03
CA GLU A 47 2.15 39.14 33.70
C GLU A 47 1.81 37.77 33.12
N ALA A 48 1.69 36.78 33.99
CA ALA A 48 1.33 35.41 33.69
C ALA A 48 -0.20 35.26 33.64
N ALA A 49 -0.71 34.45 32.71
CA ALA A 49 -2.02 33.84 32.87
C ALA A 49 -2.12 32.54 32.04
N ALA A 50 -2.04 31.43 32.77
CA ALA A 50 -2.74 30.15 32.56
C ALA A 50 -2.87 29.60 31.13
N ALA A 51 -1.98 28.65 30.83
CA ALA A 51 -2.23 27.60 29.86
C ALA A 51 -3.32 26.64 30.36
N PRO A 52 -4.31 26.25 29.53
CA PRO A 52 -4.87 24.92 29.63
C PRO A 52 -3.91 23.97 28.90
N GLY A 53 -3.37 23.01 29.66
CA GLY A 53 -2.64 21.89 29.09
C GLY A 53 -3.57 21.12 28.17
N ASN A 54 -3.34 21.20 26.87
CA ASN A 54 -3.76 20.16 25.96
C ASN A 54 -2.64 19.14 25.98
N GLU A 55 -2.75 18.16 26.88
CA GLU A 55 -1.90 16.98 26.87
C GLU A 55 -2.09 16.30 25.51
N ALA A 56 -1.13 16.53 24.63
CA ALA A 56 -0.85 15.67 23.50
C ALA A 56 -0.43 14.33 24.08
N GLY A 57 -1.42 13.47 24.33
CA GLY A 57 -1.19 12.06 24.55
C GLY A 57 -0.73 11.46 23.24
N GLU A 58 0.59 11.33 23.07
CA GLU A 58 1.18 10.36 22.15
C GLU A 58 0.82 8.96 22.66
N GLY A 59 -0.41 8.52 22.34
CA GLY A 59 -0.80 7.13 22.46
C GLY A 59 -0.20 6.34 21.31
N GLN A 60 0.56 5.30 21.62
CA GLN A 60 0.91 4.27 20.65
C GLN A 60 -0.38 3.77 19.97
N PRO A 61 -0.37 3.53 18.65
CA PRO A 61 -1.55 3.11 17.93
C PRO A 61 -1.97 1.72 18.40
N ASP A 62 -3.06 1.68 19.16
CA ASP A 62 -3.74 0.49 19.60
C ASP A 62 -4.69 0.03 18.49
N LEU A 63 -4.42 -1.15 17.93
CA LEU A 63 -5.24 -1.77 16.87
C LEU A 63 -6.71 -1.97 17.29
N SER A 64 -7.02 -1.92 18.58
CA SER A 64 -8.37 -2.05 19.12
C SER A 64 -9.23 -0.78 19.07
N GLN A 65 -8.69 0.38 18.65
CA GLN A 65 -9.41 1.67 18.59
C GLN A 65 -9.56 2.29 17.20
N THR A 66 -9.58 1.46 16.15
CA THR A 66 -9.71 1.86 14.74
C THR A 66 -11.09 2.48 14.35
N GLU A 67 -11.98 2.72 15.30
CA GLU A 67 -13.38 3.10 15.03
C GLU A 67 -13.61 4.62 14.82
N GLU A 68 -13.30 5.14 13.63
CA GLU A 68 -14.28 5.99 12.93
C GLU A 68 -14.90 5.15 11.81
N VAL A 69 -15.82 4.26 12.22
CA VAL A 69 -16.57 3.40 11.31
C VAL A 69 -17.66 4.24 10.65
N SER A 70 -17.44 4.69 9.41
CA SER A 70 -18.52 5.36 8.68
C SER A 70 -19.62 4.38 8.24
N ILE A 71 -19.33 3.06 8.20
CA ILE A 71 -20.28 1.95 8.00
C ILE A 71 -19.80 0.61 8.59
N GLU A 72 -20.70 -0.17 9.17
CA GLU A 72 -20.41 -1.54 9.62
C GLU A 72 -20.32 -2.48 8.41
N SER A 73 -19.13 -3.02 8.15
CA SER A 73 -18.86 -3.90 7.01
C SER A 73 -17.56 -4.67 7.22
N GLY A 74 -17.49 -5.87 6.67
CA GLY A 74 -16.34 -6.77 6.81
C GLY A 74 -16.45 -7.67 8.05
N MET A 75 -15.44 -8.51 8.24
CA MET A 75 -15.37 -9.43 9.37
C MET A 75 -15.03 -8.70 10.68
N GLU A 76 -15.52 -9.24 11.79
CA GLU A 76 -15.19 -8.75 13.14
C GLU A 76 -13.70 -8.95 13.46
N ILE A 77 -13.14 -8.08 14.31
CA ILE A 77 -11.78 -8.26 14.85
C ILE A 77 -11.72 -9.58 15.63
N GLY A 78 -10.66 -10.37 15.41
CA GLY A 78 -10.49 -11.71 15.98
C GLY A 78 -11.20 -12.82 15.19
N ALA A 79 -12.00 -12.49 14.17
CA ALA A 79 -12.58 -13.51 13.30
C ALA A 79 -11.52 -14.15 12.39
N ILE A 80 -11.69 -15.42 12.04
CA ILE A 80 -10.77 -16.15 11.15
C ILE A 80 -11.31 -16.11 9.71
N PRO A 81 -10.59 -15.48 8.75
CA PRO A 81 -11.04 -15.44 7.36
C PRO A 81 -11.13 -16.84 6.74
N LEU A 82 -12.31 -17.16 6.19
CA LEU A 82 -12.60 -18.44 5.54
C LEU A 82 -12.01 -18.52 4.13
N PRO A 83 -11.72 -19.71 3.60
CA PRO A 83 -11.28 -19.87 2.22
C PRO A 83 -12.39 -19.47 1.23
N PHE A 84 -12.00 -18.81 0.14
CA PHE A 84 -12.86 -18.51 -1.00
C PHE A 84 -12.01 -18.41 -2.27
N ASP A 85 -12.61 -18.70 -3.42
CA ASP A 85 -11.93 -18.66 -4.70
C ASP A 85 -12.17 -17.32 -5.41
N VAL A 86 -11.12 -16.82 -6.05
CA VAL A 86 -11.15 -15.66 -6.95
C VAL A 86 -10.41 -16.01 -8.23
N GLU A 87 -10.69 -15.29 -9.31
CA GLU A 87 -9.88 -15.37 -10.52
C GLU A 87 -8.80 -14.29 -10.51
N ASP A 88 -7.55 -14.71 -10.66
CA ASP A 88 -6.41 -13.78 -10.74
C ASP A 88 -6.30 -13.15 -12.13
N VAL A 89 -6.26 -11.82 -12.18
CA VAL A 89 -6.22 -11.06 -13.44
C VAL A 89 -4.82 -10.53 -13.73
N THR A 90 -4.03 -10.19 -12.71
CA THR A 90 -2.75 -9.46 -12.88
C THR A 90 -1.61 -10.03 -12.06
N GLY A 91 -1.89 -10.95 -11.15
CA GLY A 91 -0.92 -11.60 -10.29
C GLY A 91 -0.20 -12.78 -10.95
N PRO A 92 0.63 -13.49 -10.17
CA PRO A 92 1.46 -14.59 -10.68
C PRO A 92 0.66 -15.80 -11.18
N ASN A 93 -0.64 -15.87 -10.86
CA ASN A 93 -1.53 -16.93 -11.27
C ASN A 93 -2.57 -16.44 -12.30
N GLN A 94 -2.27 -15.37 -13.05
CA GLN A 94 -3.16 -14.78 -14.05
C GLN A 94 -3.91 -15.84 -14.89
N GLY A 95 -5.23 -15.68 -14.96
CA GLY A 95 -6.17 -16.55 -15.68
C GLY A 95 -6.57 -17.82 -14.92
N LYS A 96 -6.21 -17.97 -13.64
CA LYS A 96 -6.57 -19.12 -12.81
C LYS A 96 -7.49 -18.72 -11.67
N HIS A 97 -8.33 -19.69 -11.26
CA HIS A 97 -9.09 -19.62 -10.02
C HIS A 97 -8.27 -20.19 -8.87
N LEU A 98 -8.16 -19.44 -7.77
CA LEU A 98 -7.44 -19.87 -6.57
C LEU A 98 -7.94 -19.18 -5.31
N CYS A 99 -7.57 -19.75 -4.17
CA CYS A 99 -7.80 -19.21 -2.84
C CYS A 99 -6.54 -18.51 -2.29
N TYR A 100 -6.53 -17.17 -2.29
CA TYR A 100 -5.42 -16.40 -1.73
C TYR A 100 -5.25 -16.58 -0.22
N ARG A 101 -6.36 -16.75 0.51
CA ARG A 101 -6.32 -17.11 1.94
C ARG A 101 -5.53 -18.41 2.19
N CYS A 102 -5.68 -19.38 1.30
CA CYS A 102 -5.03 -20.68 1.35
C CYS A 102 -3.56 -20.58 0.93
N LEU A 103 -3.27 -19.79 -0.12
CA LEU A 103 -1.91 -19.55 -0.62
C LEU A 103 -1.03 -18.83 0.41
N TYR A 104 -1.58 -17.82 1.08
CA TYR A 104 -0.83 -16.98 2.01
C TYR A 104 -0.75 -17.55 3.43
N GLY A 105 -1.62 -18.47 3.81
CA GLY A 105 -1.53 -19.16 5.10
C GLY A 105 -1.56 -18.18 6.28
N GLU A 106 -0.62 -18.28 7.20
CA GLU A 106 -0.56 -17.44 8.42
C GLU A 106 0.18 -16.12 8.23
N ARG A 107 0.54 -15.74 7.00
CA ARG A 107 1.22 -14.46 6.73
C ARG A 107 0.35 -13.26 7.14
N PRO A 108 0.96 -12.11 7.46
CA PRO A 108 0.25 -10.84 7.50
C PRO A 108 -0.27 -10.51 6.10
N VAL A 109 -1.58 -10.27 5.98
CA VAL A 109 -2.27 -10.07 4.71
C VAL A 109 -3.21 -8.87 4.77
N VAL A 110 -3.17 -8.06 3.72
CA VAL A 110 -4.16 -7.01 3.45
C VAL A 110 -5.10 -7.48 2.33
N GLY A 111 -6.34 -7.79 2.68
CA GLY A 111 -7.41 -8.07 1.71
C GLY A 111 -8.26 -6.83 1.44
N ILE A 112 -8.29 -6.40 0.19
CA ILE A 112 -9.00 -5.18 -0.23
C ILE A 112 -10.18 -5.58 -1.12
N PHE A 113 -11.40 -5.37 -0.65
CA PHE A 113 -12.63 -5.67 -1.38
C PHE A 113 -13.19 -4.38 -1.95
N VAL A 114 -13.42 -4.33 -3.27
CA VAL A 114 -13.82 -3.11 -3.95
C VAL A 114 -14.95 -3.36 -4.94
N ARG A 115 -15.80 -2.34 -5.13
CA ARG A 115 -16.85 -2.31 -6.16
C ARG A 115 -16.53 -1.36 -7.30
N ASP A 116 -15.64 -0.41 -7.05
CA ASP A 116 -15.17 0.54 -8.05
C ASP A 116 -13.68 0.85 -7.87
N LEU A 117 -13.03 1.20 -8.98
CA LEU A 117 -11.62 1.54 -9.05
C LEU A 117 -11.42 3.06 -9.21
N GLY A 118 -12.11 3.86 -8.40
CA GLY A 118 -11.90 5.31 -8.36
C GLY A 118 -10.45 5.71 -8.02
N GLN A 119 -10.09 6.98 -8.24
CA GLN A 119 -8.72 7.48 -8.05
C GLN A 119 -8.16 7.25 -6.64
N LYS A 120 -8.99 7.39 -5.60
CA LYS A 120 -8.58 7.13 -4.21
C LYS A 120 -8.34 5.64 -3.94
N THR A 121 -9.19 4.77 -4.50
CA THR A 121 -8.98 3.32 -4.46
C THR A 121 -7.68 2.92 -5.15
N LYS A 122 -7.41 3.44 -6.36
CA LYS A 122 -6.14 3.21 -7.07
C LYS A 122 -4.93 3.68 -6.23
N SER A 123 -5.02 4.85 -5.59
CA SER A 123 -3.97 5.38 -4.74
C SER A 123 -3.72 4.52 -3.50
N LEU A 124 -4.79 4.00 -2.87
CA LEU A 124 -4.69 3.05 -1.77
C LEU A 124 -3.94 1.78 -2.20
N ILE A 125 -4.35 1.18 -3.32
CA ILE A 125 -3.72 -0.05 -3.83
C ILE A 125 -2.24 0.18 -4.14
N GLN A 126 -1.88 1.31 -4.76
CA GLN A 126 -0.48 1.66 -5.03
C GLN A 126 0.36 1.80 -3.75
N LYS A 127 -0.21 2.38 -2.69
CA LYS A 127 0.51 2.51 -1.42
C LYS A 127 0.68 1.16 -0.74
N ILE A 128 -0.35 0.31 -0.76
CA ILE A 128 -0.24 -1.06 -0.25
C ILE A 128 0.78 -1.87 -1.04
N ASP A 129 0.85 -1.70 -2.36
CA ASP A 129 1.90 -2.32 -3.20
C ASP A 129 3.31 -1.92 -2.77
N GLN A 130 3.50 -0.65 -2.40
CA GLN A 130 4.77 -0.16 -1.85
C GLN A 130 5.07 -0.74 -0.46
N GLU A 131 4.07 -0.87 0.41
CA GLU A 131 4.24 -1.51 1.72
C GLU A 131 4.62 -2.98 1.57
N VAL A 132 3.95 -3.73 0.67
CA VAL A 132 4.30 -5.13 0.38
C VAL A 132 5.72 -5.23 -0.17
N ALA A 133 6.12 -4.33 -1.07
CA ALA A 133 7.47 -4.30 -1.62
C ALA A 133 8.54 -4.03 -0.54
N SER A 134 8.21 -3.20 0.45
CA SER A 134 9.12 -2.78 1.52
C SER A 134 9.19 -3.80 2.67
N HIS A 135 8.15 -4.62 2.87
CA HIS A 135 8.05 -5.59 3.95
C HIS A 135 8.02 -7.04 3.45
N GLN A 136 8.88 -7.34 2.47
CA GLN A 136 9.00 -8.71 1.93
C GLN A 136 9.62 -9.68 2.93
N ASP A 137 10.49 -9.19 3.82
CA ASP A 137 11.19 -10.01 4.83
C ASP A 137 10.20 -10.49 5.92
N GLU A 138 9.26 -9.64 6.30
CA GLU A 138 8.10 -9.92 7.16
C GLU A 138 7.01 -10.71 6.43
N LYS A 139 7.22 -11.00 5.14
CA LYS A 139 6.31 -11.74 4.28
C LYS A 139 4.92 -11.09 4.21
N LEU A 140 4.83 -9.76 4.27
CA LEU A 140 3.58 -9.06 3.99
C LEU A 140 3.05 -9.48 2.61
N ALA A 141 1.75 -9.73 2.55
CA ALA A 141 1.05 -10.00 1.31
C ALA A 141 -0.19 -9.12 1.22
N ALA A 142 -0.65 -8.89 0.00
CA ALA A 142 -1.93 -8.24 -0.22
C ALA A 142 -2.57 -8.77 -1.48
N PHE A 143 -3.88 -8.57 -1.61
CA PHE A 143 -4.62 -8.84 -2.83
C PHE A 143 -5.88 -7.98 -2.86
N VAL A 144 -6.31 -7.61 -4.06
CA VAL A 144 -7.53 -6.84 -4.29
C VAL A 144 -8.56 -7.75 -4.93
N VAL A 145 -9.77 -7.76 -4.38
CA VAL A 145 -10.92 -8.49 -4.89
C VAL A 145 -11.95 -7.51 -5.40
N VAL A 146 -12.18 -7.48 -6.71
CA VAL A 146 -13.30 -6.75 -7.30
C VAL A 146 -14.57 -7.58 -7.20
N LEU A 147 -15.55 -7.06 -6.49
CA LEU A 147 -16.88 -7.66 -6.32
C LEU A 147 -17.79 -7.21 -7.47
N THR A 148 -18.12 -8.13 -8.37
CA THR A 148 -18.93 -7.83 -9.56
C THR A 148 -19.78 -9.02 -9.98
N ASP A 149 -20.95 -8.76 -10.53
CA ASP A 149 -21.80 -9.78 -11.17
C ASP A 149 -21.36 -10.05 -12.63
N ASP A 150 -20.42 -9.26 -13.17
CA ASP A 150 -19.83 -9.45 -14.49
C ASP A 150 -18.29 -9.38 -14.43
N PRO A 151 -17.63 -10.48 -14.02
CA PRO A 151 -16.17 -10.55 -13.99
C PRO A 151 -15.52 -10.37 -15.37
N ALA A 152 -16.17 -10.80 -16.44
CA ALA A 152 -15.61 -10.75 -17.79
C ALA A 152 -15.39 -9.30 -18.25
N SER A 153 -16.33 -8.41 -17.94
CA SER A 153 -16.21 -6.99 -18.27
C SER A 153 -15.25 -6.23 -17.36
N ALA A 154 -15.00 -6.70 -16.13
CA ALA A 154 -14.09 -6.03 -15.18
C ALA A 154 -12.60 -6.31 -15.45
N LYS A 155 -12.26 -7.47 -16.04
CA LYS A 155 -10.86 -7.89 -16.27
C LYS A 155 -10.03 -6.88 -17.10
N PRO A 156 -10.49 -6.38 -18.26
CA PRO A 156 -9.70 -5.45 -19.06
C PRO A 156 -9.41 -4.14 -18.31
N GLU A 157 -10.37 -3.66 -17.52
CA GLU A 157 -10.16 -2.47 -16.68
C GLU A 157 -9.09 -2.74 -15.61
N LEU A 158 -9.11 -3.90 -14.96
CA LEU A 158 -8.09 -4.27 -13.97
C LEU A 158 -6.69 -4.37 -14.58
N GLU A 159 -6.56 -4.97 -15.75
CA GLU A 159 -5.28 -5.03 -16.48
C GLU A 159 -4.76 -3.64 -16.82
N GLN A 160 -5.64 -2.75 -17.27
CA GLN A 160 -5.31 -1.36 -17.55
C GLN A 160 -4.88 -0.63 -16.28
N VAL A 161 -5.64 -0.77 -15.18
CA VAL A 161 -5.32 -0.16 -13.89
C VAL A 161 -3.95 -0.62 -13.39
N ALA A 162 -3.67 -1.92 -13.41
CA ALA A 162 -2.36 -2.44 -12.99
C ALA A 162 -1.20 -1.85 -13.80
N GLN A 163 -1.37 -1.72 -15.12
CA GLN A 163 -0.36 -1.11 -16.00
C GLN A 163 -0.16 0.39 -15.74
N GLU A 164 -1.25 1.16 -15.67
CA GLU A 164 -1.24 2.61 -15.42
C GLU A 164 -0.61 2.94 -14.07
N THR A 165 -0.99 2.19 -13.05
CA THR A 165 -0.59 2.42 -11.66
C THR A 165 0.73 1.74 -11.30
N LYS A 166 1.25 0.88 -12.18
CA LYS A 166 2.49 0.10 -12.02
C LYS A 166 2.48 -0.81 -10.78
N ILE A 167 1.32 -1.40 -10.48
CA ILE A 167 1.18 -2.42 -9.42
C ILE A 167 1.98 -3.66 -9.82
N LYS A 168 2.75 -4.22 -8.88
CA LYS A 168 3.66 -5.36 -9.16
C LYS A 168 3.52 -6.51 -8.17
N HIS A 169 3.19 -6.20 -6.93
CA HIS A 169 3.20 -7.12 -5.79
C HIS A 169 1.80 -7.47 -5.31
N VAL A 170 0.79 -6.63 -5.62
CA VAL A 170 -0.61 -6.87 -5.25
C VAL A 170 -1.40 -7.41 -6.44
N PRO A 171 -1.82 -8.68 -6.42
CA PRO A 171 -2.72 -9.23 -7.42
C PRO A 171 -4.06 -8.51 -7.40
N LEU A 172 -4.51 -8.08 -8.57
CA LEU A 172 -5.89 -7.68 -8.80
C LEU A 172 -6.69 -8.88 -9.28
N THR A 173 -7.77 -9.20 -8.57
CA THR A 173 -8.63 -10.36 -8.82
C THR A 173 -10.08 -9.94 -8.99
N VAL A 174 -10.86 -10.86 -9.55
CA VAL A 174 -12.31 -10.74 -9.64
C VAL A 174 -12.98 -11.86 -8.84
N PHE A 175 -14.07 -11.50 -8.19
CA PHE A 175 -14.98 -12.44 -7.53
C PHE A 175 -16.35 -12.33 -8.19
N GLU A 176 -16.92 -13.48 -8.55
CA GLU A 176 -18.26 -13.55 -9.13
C GLU A 176 -19.31 -13.44 -8.03
N GLY A 177 -19.96 -12.27 -7.98
CA GLY A 177 -21.03 -11.95 -7.04
C GLY A 177 -20.78 -10.64 -6.31
N ALA A 178 -21.72 -9.71 -6.47
CA ALA A 178 -21.63 -8.40 -5.82
C ALA A 178 -21.62 -8.51 -4.29
N VAL A 179 -22.30 -9.47 -3.66
CA VAL A 179 -22.39 -9.53 -2.18
C VAL A 179 -21.04 -9.87 -1.51
N GLY A 180 -20.07 -10.37 -2.28
CA GLY A 180 -18.77 -10.80 -1.77
C GLY A 180 -18.79 -12.22 -1.20
N PRO A 181 -17.64 -12.71 -0.72
CA PRO A 181 -17.51 -14.08 -0.25
C PRO A 181 -18.35 -14.34 1.00
N ALA A 182 -18.90 -15.55 1.10
CA ALA A 182 -19.70 -15.94 2.26
C ALA A 182 -18.88 -15.83 3.57
N GLY A 183 -19.46 -15.19 4.59
CA GLY A 183 -18.84 -14.99 5.90
C GLY A 183 -17.87 -13.81 6.00
N TYR A 184 -17.61 -13.09 4.89
CA TYR A 184 -16.79 -11.87 4.91
C TYR A 184 -17.58 -10.62 5.25
N ASN A 185 -18.92 -10.70 5.24
CA ASN A 185 -19.85 -9.64 5.67
C ASN A 185 -19.57 -8.27 5.00
N VAL A 186 -19.13 -8.25 3.74
CA VAL A 186 -18.90 -6.99 3.00
C VAL A 186 -20.25 -6.37 2.67
N ALA A 187 -20.57 -5.23 3.28
CA ALA A 187 -21.82 -4.53 3.09
C ALA A 187 -22.00 -4.09 1.62
N ASN A 188 -23.25 -3.98 1.17
CA ASN A 188 -23.54 -3.59 -0.21
C ASN A 188 -23.16 -2.12 -0.49
N GLU A 189 -23.27 -1.28 0.54
CA GLU A 189 -22.88 0.13 0.53
C GLU A 189 -21.37 0.36 0.65
N ALA A 190 -20.60 -0.65 1.06
CA ALA A 190 -19.15 -0.56 1.12
C ALA A 190 -18.59 -0.57 -0.31
N ALA A 191 -18.13 0.59 -0.77
CA ALA A 191 -17.42 0.71 -2.05
C ALA A 191 -15.99 0.18 -1.93
N VAL A 192 -15.37 0.38 -0.76
CA VAL A 192 -14.05 -0.15 -0.40
C VAL A 192 -14.14 -0.71 1.01
N ASN A 193 -13.75 -1.97 1.19
CA ASN A 193 -13.56 -2.59 2.49
C ASN A 193 -12.14 -3.17 2.56
N VAL A 194 -11.37 -2.77 3.56
CA VAL A 194 -10.03 -3.29 3.81
C VAL A 194 -10.06 -4.12 5.08
N MET A 195 -9.67 -5.38 4.98
CA MET A 195 -9.46 -6.26 6.12
C MET A 195 -7.99 -6.63 6.18
N ILE A 196 -7.40 -6.51 7.36
CA ILE A 196 -6.00 -6.82 7.62
C ILE A 196 -5.95 -7.93 8.67
N TRP A 197 -5.27 -9.01 8.36
CA TRP A 197 -5.23 -10.20 9.22
C TRP A 197 -3.87 -10.89 9.23
N GLU A 198 -3.61 -11.58 10.32
CA GLU A 198 -2.51 -12.54 10.50
C GLU A 198 -3.06 -13.68 11.35
N GLY A 199 -3.39 -14.80 10.69
CA GLY A 199 -4.24 -15.85 11.26
C GLY A 199 -5.72 -15.43 11.41
N GLU A 200 -5.96 -14.39 12.20
CA GLU A 200 -7.25 -13.75 12.49
C GLU A 200 -7.23 -12.25 12.13
N VAL A 201 -8.42 -11.65 11.97
CA VAL A 201 -8.57 -10.23 11.62
C VAL A 201 -8.06 -9.34 12.75
N LYS A 202 -7.17 -8.41 12.41
CA LYS A 202 -6.55 -7.45 13.35
C LYS A 202 -7.03 -6.02 13.14
N ALA A 203 -7.40 -5.67 11.91
CA ALA A 203 -8.01 -4.39 11.58
C ALA A 203 -9.02 -4.56 10.45
N ASN A 204 -10.06 -3.72 10.48
CA ASN A 204 -11.08 -3.66 9.44
C ASN A 204 -11.51 -2.19 9.27
N ARG A 205 -11.50 -1.70 8.02
CA ARG A 205 -11.97 -0.36 7.66
C ARG A 205 -12.86 -0.43 6.43
N ALA A 206 -14.02 0.19 6.48
CA ALA A 206 -14.96 0.22 5.38
C ALA A 206 -15.37 1.65 5.03
N TYR A 207 -15.52 1.90 3.74
CA TYR A 207 -15.80 3.20 3.18
C TYR A 207 -16.93 3.09 2.15
N GLN A 208 -17.96 3.91 2.29
CA GLN A 208 -18.94 4.10 1.24
C GLN A 208 -18.30 4.83 0.05
N LYS A 209 -19.03 4.84 -1.07
CA LYS A 209 -18.61 5.54 -2.28
C LYS A 209 -18.30 7.01 -1.98
N GLY A 210 -17.07 7.42 -2.29
CA GLY A 210 -16.59 8.79 -2.08
C GLY A 210 -16.11 9.12 -0.66
N GLN A 211 -16.19 8.19 0.29
CA GLN A 211 -15.71 8.42 1.66
C GLN A 211 -14.21 8.16 1.84
N LEU A 212 -13.62 7.26 1.03
CA LEU A 212 -12.18 7.02 1.07
C LEU A 212 -11.42 8.29 0.68
N ASN A 213 -10.76 8.89 1.65
CA ASN A 213 -9.99 10.12 1.52
C ASN A 213 -8.52 9.89 1.93
N ASP A 214 -7.70 10.95 1.94
CA ASP A 214 -6.26 10.80 2.24
C ASP A 214 -5.98 10.37 3.69
N ALA A 215 -6.82 10.77 4.64
CA ALA A 215 -6.70 10.35 6.04
C ALA A 215 -7.02 8.86 6.17
N GLY A 216 -8.13 8.40 5.61
CA GLY A 216 -8.48 6.97 5.62
C GLY A 216 -7.43 6.08 4.94
N ILE A 217 -6.81 6.58 3.86
CA ILE A 217 -5.67 5.88 3.23
C ILE A 217 -4.48 5.81 4.20
N GLN A 218 -4.14 6.90 4.89
CA GLN A 218 -3.03 6.91 5.85
C GLN A 218 -3.27 5.95 7.01
N GLU A 219 -4.51 5.88 7.51
CA GLU A 219 -4.89 4.95 8.56
C GLU A 219 -4.74 3.48 8.13
N VAL A 220 -5.21 3.13 6.92
CA VAL A 220 -5.01 1.76 6.39
C VAL A 220 -3.52 1.41 6.29
N ILE A 221 -2.68 2.36 5.87
CA ILE A 221 -1.23 2.17 5.81
C ILE A 221 -0.62 2.05 7.21
N ALA A 222 -1.12 2.80 8.18
CA ALA A 222 -0.69 2.66 9.58
C ALA A 222 -1.00 1.27 10.12
N ASP A 223 -2.24 0.78 9.96
CA ASP A 223 -2.62 -0.58 10.38
C ASP A 223 -1.77 -1.65 9.69
N THR A 224 -1.49 -1.47 8.38
CA THR A 224 -0.64 -2.38 7.60
C THR A 224 0.79 -2.44 8.16
N ARG A 225 1.32 -1.31 8.63
CA ARG A 225 2.65 -1.28 9.25
C ARG A 225 2.67 -1.87 10.65
N LEU A 226 1.57 -1.76 11.38
CA LEU A 226 1.48 -2.32 12.73
C LEU A 226 1.48 -3.85 12.71
N ILE A 227 0.79 -4.47 11.76
CA ILE A 227 0.74 -5.93 11.72
C ILE A 227 2.11 -6.53 11.42
N VAL A 228 2.91 -5.93 10.53
CA VAL A 228 4.26 -6.43 10.20
C VAL A 228 5.31 -6.12 11.26
N GLN A 229 5.08 -5.15 12.14
CA GLN A 229 5.97 -4.85 13.27
C GLN A 229 5.82 -5.86 14.42
N GLY A 230 4.71 -6.61 14.45
CA GLY A 230 4.42 -7.63 15.46
C GLY A 230 4.73 -9.07 15.03
N SER A 231 5.03 -9.31 13.75
CA SER A 231 5.27 -10.62 13.13
C SER A 231 6.67 -11.19 13.35
#